data_AF-A0A3M1XU96-F1
#
_entry.id   AF-A0A3M1XU96-F1
#
_cell.length_a   1.000
_cell.length_b   1.000
_cell.length_c   1.000
_cell.angle_alpha   90.00
_cell.angle_beta   90.00
_cell.angle_gamma   90.00
#
_symmetry.space_group_name_H-M   'P 1'
#
loop_
_entity.id
_entity.type
_entity.pdbx_description
1 polymer ?
#
loop_
_entity_poly.entity_id
_entity_poly.type
_entity_poly.pdbx_seq_one_letter_code
_entity_poly.pdbx_strand_id
1 'polypeptide(L)'
;MSTESRLSRALNDPRVLAYLYTGPALLVMALVVLYPFIYNVVISFSNLKLTHFYNWRLTGLHNYLAVLSEGSFWYFLFKTVLWTVLNLVFHVGIG
;
A
#
# COMPACT_ATOMS: atom_id res chain seq x y z
N MET A 1 1.69 44.30 8.38
CA MET A 1 2.99 44.37 9.08
C MET A 1 3.06 43.47 10.34
N SER A 2 2.15 42.49 10.55
CA SER A 2 2.15 41.60 11.74
C SER A 2 2.38 40.10 11.44
N THR A 3 2.30 39.68 10.17
CA THR A 3 2.37 38.27 9.77
C THR A 3 3.80 37.72 9.74
N GLU A 4 4.77 38.56 9.36
CA GLU A 4 6.18 38.17 9.22
C GLU A 4 6.82 37.77 10.55
N SER A 5 6.37 38.37 11.67
CA SER A 5 6.83 38.06 13.03
C SER A 5 6.48 36.64 13.50
N ARG A 6 5.33 36.10 13.06
CA ARG A 6 4.91 34.75 13.45
C ARG A 6 5.53 33.70 12.54
N LEU A 7 5.66 34.01 11.25
CA LEU A 7 6.31 33.14 10.27
C LEU A 7 7.80 32.94 10.61
N SER A 8 8.51 34.01 10.96
CA SER A 8 9.92 33.95 11.36
C SER A 8 10.14 33.21 12.68
N ARG A 9 9.24 33.33 13.67
CA ARG A 9 9.28 32.49 14.89
C ARG A 9 9.01 31.02 14.60
N ALA A 10 8.05 30.72 13.71
CA ALA A 10 7.75 29.36 13.32
C ALA A 10 8.92 28.74 12.52
N LEU A 11 9.53 29.48 11.59
CA LEU A 11 10.71 29.01 10.82
C LEU A 11 11.97 28.89 11.67
N ASN A 12 12.07 29.55 12.82
CA ASN A 12 13.15 29.37 13.79
C ASN A 12 12.94 28.17 14.73
N ASP A 13 11.77 27.53 14.69
CA ASP A 13 11.55 26.27 15.41
C ASP A 13 12.24 25.13 14.63
N PRO A 14 13.23 24.43 15.21
CA PRO A 14 13.92 23.33 14.56
C PRO A 14 12.97 22.24 14.02
N ARG A 15 11.80 22.08 14.66
CA ARG A 15 10.79 21.11 14.24
C ARG A 15 10.12 21.49 12.93
N VAL A 16 9.80 22.78 12.76
CA VAL A 16 9.17 23.28 11.52
C VAL A 16 10.15 23.18 10.35
N LEU A 17 11.43 23.50 10.58
CA LEU A 17 12.47 23.27 9.58
C LEU A 17 12.60 21.78 9.22
N ALA A 18 12.62 20.89 10.20
CA ALA A 18 12.67 19.45 9.95
C ALA A 18 11.50 18.98 9.08
N TYR A 19 10.27 19.39 9.37
CA TYR A 19 9.11 19.06 8.51
C TYR A 19 9.16 19.72 7.14
N LEU A 20 9.73 20.92 7.00
CA LEU A 20 9.86 21.58 5.71
C LEU A 20 10.88 20.88 4.80
N TYR A 21 11.99 20.37 5.37
CA TYR A 21 12.98 19.60 4.63
C TYR A 21 12.50 18.17 4.31
N THR A 22 11.83 17.50 5.25
CA THR A 22 11.40 16.11 5.08
C THR A 22 10.03 16.00 4.40
N GLY A 23 9.20 17.03 4.48
CA GLY A 23 7.84 17.07 3.97
C GLY A 23 7.72 16.78 2.47
N PRO A 24 8.53 17.40 1.59
CA PRO A 24 8.50 17.10 0.16
C PRO A 24 8.84 15.65 -0.16
N ALA A 25 9.87 15.09 0.49
CA ALA A 25 10.25 13.69 0.33
C ALA A 25 9.15 12.74 0.80
N LEU A 26 8.57 13.00 1.99
CA LEU A 26 7.45 12.23 2.52
C LEU A 26 6.22 12.30 1.62
N LEU A 27 5.91 13.47 1.07
CA LEU A 27 4.79 13.68 0.16
C LEU A 27 4.99 12.90 -1.15
N VAL A 28 6.19 12.95 -1.74
CA VAL A 28 6.51 12.19 -2.95
C VAL A 28 6.42 10.69 -2.67
N MET A 29 7.02 10.19 -1.58
CA MET A 29 6.91 8.78 -1.21
C MET A 29 5.46 8.35 -0.98
N ALA A 30 4.68 9.17 -0.27
CA ALA A 30 3.27 8.91 -0.03
C ALA A 30 2.50 8.86 -1.34
N LEU A 31 2.71 9.79 -2.28
CA LEU A 31 2.06 9.76 -3.58
C LEU A 31 2.44 8.52 -4.38
N VAL A 32 3.73 8.16 -4.44
CA VAL A 32 4.21 7.00 -5.19
C VAL A 32 3.66 5.68 -4.64
N VAL A 33 3.45 5.58 -3.33
CA VAL A 33 2.88 4.37 -2.70
C VAL A 33 1.36 4.38 -2.74
N LEU A 34 0.73 5.47 -2.29
CA LEU A 34 -0.72 5.55 -2.12
C LEU A 34 -1.46 5.61 -3.46
N TYR A 35 -0.90 6.29 -4.47
CA TYR A 35 -1.56 6.40 -5.78
C TYR A 35 -1.82 5.02 -6.42
N PRO A 36 -0.81 4.18 -6.68
CA PRO A 36 -1.05 2.85 -7.25
C PRO A 36 -1.78 1.92 -6.27
N PHE A 37 -1.61 2.09 -4.95
CA PHE A 37 -2.35 1.32 -3.96
C PHE A 37 -3.86 1.57 -4.04
N ILE A 38 -4.28 2.84 -4.02
CA ILE A 38 -5.70 3.21 -4.14
C ILE A 38 -6.24 2.70 -5.49
N TYR A 39 -5.48 2.85 -6.56
CA TYR A 39 -5.85 2.33 -7.88
C TYR A 39 -6.07 0.80 -7.86
N ASN A 40 -5.16 0.05 -7.23
CA ASN A 40 -5.29 -1.40 -7.07
C ASN A 40 -6.50 -1.79 -6.23
N VAL A 41 -6.82 -1.04 -5.17
CA VAL A 41 -8.01 -1.27 -4.35
C VAL A 41 -9.28 -1.04 -5.19
N VAL A 42 -9.35 0.06 -5.93
CA VAL A 42 -10.51 0.33 -6.83
C VAL A 42 -10.66 -0.77 -7.89
N ILE A 43 -9.54 -1.24 -8.44
CA ILE A 43 -9.52 -2.36 -9.38
C ILE A 43 -9.93 -3.68 -8.73
N SER A 44 -9.51 -3.99 -7.51
CA SER A 44 -9.81 -5.27 -6.87
C SER A 44 -11.30 -5.46 -6.59
N PHE A 45 -12.03 -4.36 -6.35
CA PHE A 45 -13.49 -4.33 -6.27
C PHE A 45 -14.21 -4.33 -7.63
N SER A 46 -13.46 -4.12 -8.72
CA SER A 46 -13.95 -4.10 -10.10
C SER A 46 -13.66 -5.43 -10.81
N ASN A 47 -14.58 -5.92 -11.64
CA ASN A 47 -14.40 -7.17 -12.38
C ASN A 47 -13.66 -6.91 -13.70
N LEU A 48 -12.34 -6.72 -13.61
CA LEU A 48 -11.47 -6.60 -14.77
C LEU A 48 -11.11 -8.00 -15.29
N LYS A 49 -12.02 -8.58 -16.09
CA LYS A 49 -11.62 -9.61 -17.05
C LYS A 49 -11.11 -8.92 -18.31
N LEU A 50 -9.83 -9.16 -18.65
CA LEU A 50 -9.15 -8.67 -19.86
C LEU A 50 -9.87 -9.04 -21.19
N THR A 51 -10.95 -9.83 -21.13
CA THR A 51 -11.67 -10.36 -22.29
C THR A 51 -13.06 -9.75 -22.52
N HIS A 52 -13.61 -8.92 -21.62
CA HIS A 52 -14.93 -8.29 -21.81
C HIS A 52 -14.93 -6.82 -21.34
N PHE A 53 -14.49 -5.91 -22.22
CA PHE A 53 -14.39 -4.47 -21.95
C PHE A 53 -15.73 -3.73 -21.82
N TYR A 54 -16.87 -4.34 -22.19
CA TYR A 54 -18.15 -3.62 -22.37
C TYR A 54 -19.18 -3.77 -21.23
N ASN A 55 -18.99 -4.70 -20.28
CA ASN A 55 -19.93 -4.92 -19.18
C ASN A 55 -19.23 -4.76 -17.82
N TRP A 56 -18.93 -3.51 -17.45
CA TRP A 56 -18.39 -3.18 -16.13
C TRP A 56 -19.47 -3.40 -15.06
N ARG A 57 -19.43 -4.56 -14.40
CA ARG A 57 -20.32 -4.88 -13.26
C ARG A 57 -19.48 -4.83 -11.98
N LEU A 58 -19.84 -3.95 -11.06
CA LEU A 58 -19.34 -3.95 -9.68
C LEU A 58 -19.68 -5.31 -9.05
N THR A 59 -18.72 -6.23 -9.07
CA THR A 59 -18.92 -7.59 -8.58
C THR A 59 -18.47 -7.72 -7.10
N GLY A 60 -17.86 -6.67 -6.54
CA GLY A 60 -17.56 -6.55 -5.12
C GLY A 60 -16.67 -7.68 -4.60
N LEU A 61 -17.10 -8.35 -3.52
CA LEU A 61 -16.38 -9.44 -2.87
C LEU A 61 -16.39 -10.78 -3.63
N HIS A 62 -17.11 -10.88 -4.74
CA HIS A 62 -17.21 -12.12 -5.51
C HIS A 62 -15.86 -12.57 -6.08
N ASN A 63 -15.00 -11.63 -6.50
CA ASN A 63 -13.65 -11.95 -6.98
C ASN A 63 -12.80 -12.61 -5.88
N TYR A 64 -12.90 -12.10 -4.66
CA TYR A 64 -12.21 -12.66 -3.50
C TYR A 64 -12.74 -14.05 -3.18
N LEU A 65 -14.06 -14.24 -3.14
CA LEU A 65 -14.66 -15.55 -2.89
C LEU A 65 -14.32 -16.59 -3.96
N ALA A 66 -14.24 -16.19 -5.23
CA ALA A 66 -13.85 -17.07 -6.33
C ALA A 66 -12.41 -17.59 -6.15
N VAL A 67 -11.45 -16.69 -5.89
CA VAL A 67 -10.04 -17.08 -5.67
C VAL A 67 -9.89 -17.92 -4.39
N LEU A 68 -10.59 -17.56 -3.32
CA LEU A 68 -10.57 -18.31 -2.06
C LEU A 68 -11.20 -19.70 -2.17
N SER A 69 -12.05 -19.93 -3.18
CA SER A 69 -12.65 -21.24 -3.45
C SER A 69 -11.79 -22.13 -4.35
N GLU A 70 -10.70 -21.60 -4.94
CA GLU A 70 -9.79 -22.39 -5.77
C GLU A 70 -8.81 -23.18 -4.89
N GLY A 71 -8.76 -24.50 -5.09
CA GLY A 71 -7.83 -25.38 -4.34
C GLY A 71 -6.35 -25.07 -4.63
N SER A 72 -6.03 -24.60 -5.83
CA SER A 72 -4.68 -24.15 -6.23
C SER A 72 -4.20 -22.98 -5.38
N PHE A 73 -5.07 -22.01 -5.09
CA PHE A 73 -4.76 -20.86 -4.24
C PHE A 73 -4.24 -21.30 -2.87
N TRP A 74 -4.96 -22.21 -2.21
CA TRP A 74 -4.56 -22.74 -0.89
C TRP A 74 -3.26 -23.54 -0.94
N TYR A 75 -3.04 -24.30 -2.01
CA TYR A 75 -1.79 -25.04 -2.21
C TYR A 75 -0.57 -24.11 -2.30
N PHE A 76 -0.65 -23.06 -3.12
CA PHE A 76 0.43 -22.08 -3.24
C PHE A 76 0.59 -21.24 -1.98
N LEU A 77 -0.52 -20.79 -1.37
CA LEU A 77 -0.51 -20.05 -0.12
C LEU A 77 0.20 -20.83 1.00
N PHE A 78 -0.15 -22.11 1.17
CA PHE A 78 0.49 -22.98 2.16
C PHE A 78 1.99 -23.10 1.90
N LYS A 79 2.40 -23.31 0.64
CA LYS A 79 3.83 -23.38 0.29
C LYS A 79 4.57 -22.08 0.61
N THR A 80 3.98 -20.93 0.29
CA THR A 80 4.59 -19.62 0.57
C THR A 80 4.72 -19.40 2.07
N VAL A 81 3.66 -19.66 2.83
CA VAL A 81 3.68 -19.53 4.30
C VAL A 81 4.69 -20.50 4.93
N LEU A 82 4.67 -21.77 4.51
CA LEU A 82 5.62 -22.77 5.00
C LEU A 82 7.06 -22.34 4.72
N TRP A 83 7.34 -21.87 3.50
CA TRP A 83 8.66 -21.36 3.14
C TRP A 83 9.07 -20.16 4.00
N THR A 84 8.18 -19.17 4.17
CA THR A 84 8.44 -17.98 5.01
C THR A 84 8.69 -18.36 6.46
N VAL A 85 7.90 -19.28 7.03
CA VAL A 85 8.08 -19.74 8.41
C VAL A 85 9.41 -20.48 8.56
N LEU A 86 9.72 -21.40 7.66
CA LEU A 86 11.00 -22.10 7.68
C LEU A 86 12.16 -21.11 7.58
N ASN A 87 12.09 -20.18 6.63
CA ASN A 87 13.10 -19.15 6.45
C ASN A 87 13.29 -18.30 7.71
N LEU A 88 12.20 -17.86 8.34
CA LEU A 88 12.24 -17.08 9.58
C LEU A 88 12.81 -17.88 10.76
N VAL A 89 12.40 -19.13 10.92
CA VAL A 89 12.89 -20.02 12.00
C VAL A 89 14.38 -20.28 11.84
N PHE A 90 14.85 -20.58 10.64
CA PHE A 90 16.28 -20.76 10.40
C PHE A 90 17.05 -19.45 10.57
N HIS A 91 16.53 -18.33 10.08
CA HIS A 91 17.22 -17.03 10.17
C HIS A 91 17.32 -16.52 11.62
N VAL A 92 16.25 -16.65 12.42
CA VAL A 92 16.23 -16.21 13.82
C VAL A 92 16.86 -17.24 14.75
N GLY A 93 16.74 -18.53 14.43
CA GLY A 93 17.24 -19.63 15.27
C GLY A 93 18.71 -19.96 15.07
N ILE A 94 19.23 -19.85 13.83
CA ILE A 94 20.66 -20.05 13.51
C ILE A 94 21.45 -18.73 13.56
N GLY A 95 20.74 -17.58 13.50
CA GLY A 95 21.32 -16.23 13.52
C GLY A 95 22.51 -16.06 14.45
#